data_AF-W1PWM1-F1
#
_entry.id   AF-W1PWM1-F1
#
_cell.length_a   1.000
_cell.length_b   1.000
_cell.length_c   1.000
_cell.angle_alpha   90.00
_cell.angle_beta   90.00
_cell.angle_gamma   90.00
#
_symmetry.space_group_name_H-M   'P 1'
#
loop_
_entity.id
_entity.type
_entity.pdbx_description
1 polymer ?
#
loop_
_entity_poly.entity_id
_entity_poly.type
_entity_poly.pdbx_seq_one_letter_code
_entity_poly.pdbx_strand_id
1 'polypeptide(L)'
;MTPTLFDVYEILGLVVDGDPVTCRPIKDMRKFIEDNLGIVPDGNLARLRHTWLKANFKELLRDAAPVQVYRYTRAYLLFLISVTIFADALVSTVPTRYLQFFEDIEGANTYAWGAAALAFLYHSLGKACTFKRRHFSGSATLMQLTTCFGI
;
A
#
# COMPACT_ATOMS: atom_id res chain seq x y z
N MET A 1 1.59 12.16 -22.98
CA MET A 1 0.28 11.82 -22.38
C MET A 1 0.48 11.56 -20.90
N THR A 2 -0.45 12.01 -20.08
CA THR A 2 -0.42 11.91 -18.60
C THR A 2 -1.56 11.00 -18.15
N PRO A 3 -1.33 10.00 -17.29
CA PRO A 3 -2.38 9.05 -16.89
C PRO A 3 -3.57 9.75 -16.24
N THR A 4 -4.78 9.46 -16.71
CA THR A 4 -6.03 9.99 -16.17
C THR A 4 -6.65 9.02 -15.16
N LEU A 5 -7.68 9.46 -14.42
CA LEU A 5 -8.46 8.56 -13.56
C LEU A 5 -9.14 7.45 -14.37
N PHE A 6 -9.53 7.74 -15.61
CA PHE A 6 -10.09 6.74 -16.53
C PHE A 6 -9.06 5.65 -16.83
N ASP A 7 -7.80 6.01 -17.10
CA ASP A 7 -6.72 5.05 -17.33
C ASP A 7 -6.44 4.20 -16.10
N VAL A 8 -6.56 4.76 -14.89
CA VAL A 8 -6.37 4.02 -13.64
C VAL A 8 -7.49 3.01 -13.41
N TYR A 9 -8.73 3.39 -13.69
CA TYR A 9 -9.86 2.47 -13.61
C TYR A 9 -9.70 1.32 -14.64
N GLU A 10 -9.39 1.63 -15.89
CA GLU A 10 -9.25 0.64 -16.96
C GLU A 10 -8.04 -0.28 -16.78
N ILE A 11 -6.89 0.25 -16.35
CA ILE A 11 -5.64 -0.52 -16.28
C ILE A 11 -5.50 -1.27 -14.96
N LEU A 12 -5.88 -0.67 -13.83
CA LEU A 12 -5.70 -1.26 -12.50
C LEU A 12 -6.98 -1.87 -11.93
N GLY A 13 -8.15 -1.60 -12.52
CA GLY A 13 -9.44 -2.02 -11.96
C GLY A 13 -9.73 -1.43 -10.59
N LEU A 14 -9.03 -0.35 -10.21
CA LEU A 14 -9.17 0.27 -8.90
C LEU A 14 -10.31 1.27 -8.89
N VAL A 15 -11.07 1.27 -7.81
CA VAL A 15 -12.16 2.23 -7.60
C VAL A 15 -11.55 3.64 -7.50
N VAL A 16 -12.06 4.55 -8.33
CA VAL A 16 -11.60 5.94 -8.41
C VAL A 16 -12.44 6.90 -7.57
N ASP A 17 -13.67 6.49 -7.23
CA ASP A 17 -14.62 7.24 -6.41
C ASP A 17 -14.74 6.61 -5.01
N GLY A 18 -14.95 7.42 -3.98
CA GLY A 18 -15.09 6.93 -2.61
C GLY A 18 -14.36 7.78 -1.58
N ASP A 19 -14.12 7.20 -0.42
CA ASP A 19 -13.49 7.89 0.70
C ASP A 19 -12.02 8.23 0.41
N PRO A 20 -11.53 9.40 0.84
CA PRO A 20 -10.14 9.78 0.62
C PRO A 20 -9.21 8.94 1.49
N VAL A 21 -8.13 8.42 0.88
CA VAL A 21 -7.08 7.65 1.57
C VAL A 21 -6.21 8.59 2.40
N THR A 22 -6.68 8.93 3.60
CA THR A 22 -5.99 9.84 4.54
C THR A 22 -5.62 9.14 5.83
N CYS A 23 -4.47 9.51 6.41
CA CYS A 23 -4.01 8.92 7.65
C CYS A 23 -4.45 9.70 8.88
N ARG A 24 -4.93 8.98 9.90
CA ARG A 24 -5.18 9.54 11.22
C ARG A 24 -3.92 9.45 12.10
N PRO A 25 -3.76 10.37 13.08
CA PRO A 25 -2.66 10.28 14.03
C PRO A 25 -2.82 9.03 14.92
N ILE A 26 -1.74 8.25 15.06
CA ILE A 26 -1.68 7.06 15.92
C ILE A 26 -0.94 7.43 17.21
N LYS A 27 -1.62 7.33 18.36
CA LYS A 27 -1.07 7.69 19.67
C LYS A 27 -0.01 6.70 20.16
N ASP A 28 -0.32 5.41 20.08
CA ASP A 28 0.57 4.32 20.47
C ASP A 28 0.75 3.35 19.31
N MET A 29 1.87 3.48 18.61
CA MET A 29 2.18 2.65 17.44
C MET A 29 2.42 1.19 17.82
N ARG A 30 2.99 0.92 19.01
CA ARG A 30 3.27 -0.45 19.45
C ARG A 30 1.97 -1.19 19.68
N LYS A 31 1.08 -0.60 20.47
CA LYS A 31 -0.24 -1.17 20.76
C LYS A 31 -1.06 -1.32 19.48
N PHE A 32 -1.00 -0.32 18.59
CA PHE A 32 -1.69 -0.38 17.31
C PHE A 32 -1.24 -1.56 16.43
N ILE A 33 0.07 -1.84 16.38
CA ILE A 33 0.60 -3.02 15.67
C ILE A 33 0.13 -4.30 16.35
N GLU A 34 0.21 -4.36 17.68
CA GLU A 34 -0.19 -5.54 18.45
C GLU A 34 -1.67 -5.90 18.26
N ASP A 35 -2.56 -4.90 18.33
CA ASP A 35 -4.00 -5.09 18.14
C ASP A 35 -4.31 -5.62 16.73
N ASN A 36 -3.59 -5.10 15.71
CA ASN A 36 -3.90 -5.39 14.31
C ASN A 36 -3.18 -6.59 13.71
N LEU A 37 -1.95 -6.88 14.14
CA LEU A 37 -1.08 -7.93 13.60
C LEU A 37 -0.75 -9.03 14.62
N GLY A 38 -0.92 -8.77 15.93
CA GLY A 38 -0.63 -9.72 17.00
C GLY A 38 0.86 -9.93 17.30
N ILE A 39 1.75 -9.42 16.45
CA ILE A 39 3.20 -9.52 16.60
C ILE A 39 3.80 -8.13 16.36
N VAL A 40 4.62 -7.67 17.29
CA VAL A 40 5.30 -6.38 17.17
C VAL A 40 6.76 -6.61 16.74
N PRO A 41 7.25 -5.93 15.69
CA PRO A 41 8.66 -6.02 15.32
C PRO A 41 9.55 -5.34 16.35
N ASP A 42 10.77 -5.84 16.49
CA ASP A 42 11.82 -5.13 17.21
C ASP A 42 12.37 -3.98 16.34
N GLY A 43 12.56 -2.81 16.96
CA GLY A 43 13.15 -1.63 16.32
C GLY A 43 12.12 -0.64 15.77
N ASN A 44 12.22 -0.29 14.47
CA ASN A 44 11.47 0.83 13.90
C ASN A 44 9.98 0.50 13.69
N LEU A 45 9.14 1.01 14.59
CA LEU A 45 7.68 0.82 14.51
C LEU A 45 6.99 1.73 13.50
N ALA A 46 7.65 2.80 13.02
CA ALA A 46 7.07 3.71 12.05
C ALA A 46 7.00 3.12 10.63
N ARG A 47 7.89 2.18 10.32
CA ARG A 47 7.97 1.51 9.02
C ARG A 47 8.27 0.02 9.18
N LEU A 48 7.36 -0.83 8.73
CA LEU A 48 7.54 -2.28 8.72
C LEU A 48 8.39 -2.72 7.53
N ARG A 49 9.36 -3.61 7.76
CA ARG A 49 10.16 -4.20 6.69
C ARG A 49 9.34 -5.21 5.91
N HIS A 50 9.43 -5.20 4.59
CA HIS A 50 8.79 -6.22 3.74
C HIS A 50 9.30 -7.63 4.07
N THR A 51 10.59 -7.76 4.41
CA THR A 51 11.18 -9.04 4.86
C THR A 51 10.56 -9.52 6.17
N TRP A 52 10.27 -8.62 7.11
CA TRP A 52 9.63 -8.96 8.37
C TRP A 52 8.17 -9.41 8.16
N LEU A 53 7.41 -8.68 7.34
CA LEU A 53 6.04 -9.08 6.99
C LEU A 53 6.03 -10.47 6.34
N LYS A 54 6.91 -10.70 5.38
CA LYS A 54 7.04 -12.02 4.72
C LYS A 54 7.46 -13.11 5.69
N ALA A 55 8.37 -12.85 6.63
CA ALA A 55 8.82 -13.87 7.58
C ALA A 55 7.73 -14.29 8.57
N ASN A 56 6.89 -13.35 9.01
CA ASN A 56 5.89 -13.60 10.06
C ASN A 56 4.50 -13.99 9.52
N PHE A 57 4.17 -13.59 8.28
CA PHE A 57 2.83 -13.79 7.70
C PHE A 57 2.85 -14.61 6.40
N LYS A 58 3.86 -15.48 6.21
CA LYS A 58 4.00 -16.30 5.00
C LYS A 58 2.94 -17.38 4.87
N GLU A 59 2.70 -18.10 5.98
CA GLU A 59 1.94 -19.34 6.01
C GLU A 59 0.96 -19.30 7.17
N LEU A 60 -0.31 -19.52 6.85
CA LEU A 60 -1.40 -19.62 7.81
C LEU A 60 -1.78 -21.08 7.97
N LEU A 61 -1.91 -21.54 9.22
CA LEU A 61 -2.38 -22.90 9.50
C LEU A 61 -3.83 -23.08 9.04
N ARG A 62 -4.16 -24.29 8.57
CA ARG A 62 -5.49 -24.59 8.01
C ARG A 62 -6.63 -24.39 9.01
N ASP A 63 -6.36 -24.62 10.29
CA ASP A 63 -7.32 -24.50 11.39
C ASP A 63 -7.12 -23.21 12.20
N ALA A 64 -6.59 -22.16 11.56
CA ALA A 64 -6.35 -20.89 12.21
C ALA A 64 -7.65 -20.24 12.71
N ALA A 65 -7.62 -19.71 13.93
CA ALA A 65 -8.74 -18.96 14.48
C ALA A 65 -9.06 -17.74 13.60
N PRO A 66 -10.33 -17.29 13.53
CA PRO A 66 -10.73 -16.15 12.68
C PRO A 66 -9.88 -14.90 12.89
N VAL A 67 -9.52 -14.59 14.15
CA VAL A 67 -8.64 -13.46 14.49
C VAL A 67 -7.27 -13.52 13.79
N GLN A 68 -6.72 -14.72 13.62
CA GLN A 68 -5.44 -14.91 12.91
C GLN A 68 -5.62 -14.73 11.41
N VAL A 69 -6.73 -15.20 10.84
CA VAL A 69 -7.06 -14.95 9.42
C VAL A 69 -7.08 -13.45 9.14
N TYR A 70 -7.79 -12.66 9.95
CA TYR A 70 -7.83 -11.20 9.79
C TYR A 70 -6.44 -10.55 9.91
N ARG A 71 -5.63 -10.96 10.89
CA ARG A 71 -4.24 -10.46 11.06
C ARG A 71 -3.37 -10.73 9.83
N TYR A 72 -3.46 -11.94 9.28
CA TYR A 72 -2.71 -12.33 8.09
C TYR A 72 -3.20 -11.57 6.84
N THR A 73 -4.51 -11.43 6.68
CA THR A 73 -5.08 -10.65 5.56
C THR A 73 -4.65 -9.18 5.64
N ARG A 74 -4.66 -8.57 6.83
CA ARG A 74 -4.16 -7.20 7.04
C ARG A 74 -2.68 -7.05 6.65
N ALA A 75 -1.83 -7.99 7.10
CA ALA A 75 -0.41 -7.99 6.76
C ALA A 75 -0.17 -8.14 5.24
N TYR A 76 -0.95 -9.03 4.60
CA TYR A 76 -0.88 -9.27 3.16
C TYR A 76 -1.32 -8.04 2.37
N LEU A 77 -2.47 -7.44 2.70
CA LEU A 77 -2.97 -6.23 2.04
C LEU A 77 -2.00 -5.07 2.22
N LEU A 78 -1.46 -4.87 3.42
CA LEU A 78 -0.45 -3.86 3.70
C LEU A 78 0.79 -4.02 2.83
N PHE A 79 1.29 -5.25 2.69
CA PHE A 79 2.39 -5.56 1.79
C PHE A 79 2.01 -5.33 0.33
N LEU A 80 0.82 -5.74 -0.10
CA LEU A 80 0.34 -5.60 -1.46
C LEU A 80 0.29 -4.13 -1.88
N ILE A 81 -0.39 -3.27 -1.11
CA ILE A 81 -0.49 -1.85 -1.45
C ILE A 81 0.86 -1.13 -1.41
N SER A 82 1.82 -1.60 -0.61
CA SER A 82 3.14 -0.97 -0.54
C SER A 82 4.00 -1.28 -1.75
N VAL A 83 3.75 -2.40 -2.44
CA VAL A 83 4.48 -2.79 -3.64
C VAL A 83 3.74 -2.49 -4.95
N THR A 84 2.43 -2.23 -4.90
CA THR A 84 1.61 -1.90 -6.08
C THR A 84 1.28 -0.41 -6.17
N ILE A 85 0.54 0.12 -5.20
CA ILE A 85 0.00 1.49 -5.19
C ILE A 85 1.07 2.49 -4.75
N PHE A 86 1.72 2.20 -3.62
CA PHE A 86 2.72 3.06 -3.00
C PHE A 86 4.16 2.58 -3.25
N ALA A 87 4.36 1.88 -4.37
CA ALA A 87 5.63 1.27 -4.73
C ALA A 87 6.78 2.28 -4.65
N ASP A 88 7.74 2.04 -3.77
CA ASP A 88 8.95 2.84 -3.69
C ASP A 88 10.15 1.93 -3.98
N ALA A 89 10.75 2.08 -5.17
CA ALA A 89 11.79 1.19 -5.67
C ALA A 89 13.05 1.15 -4.78
N LEU A 90 13.26 2.16 -3.93
CA LEU A 90 14.40 2.26 -3.04
C LEU A 90 14.09 1.80 -1.62
N VAL A 91 12.82 1.55 -1.29
CA VAL A 91 12.39 1.37 0.09
C VAL A 91 11.64 0.04 0.24
N SER A 92 12.35 -0.97 0.76
CA SER A 92 11.81 -2.28 1.11
C SER A 92 11.00 -2.28 2.43
N THR A 93 10.33 -1.17 2.71
CA THR A 93 9.55 -0.96 3.94
C THR A 93 8.25 -0.22 3.65
N VAL A 94 7.21 -0.54 4.40
CA VAL A 94 5.90 0.11 4.32
C VAL A 94 5.67 0.99 5.56
N PRO A 95 5.16 2.23 5.42
CA PRO A 95 4.71 3.01 6.57
C PRO A 95 3.65 2.26 7.35
N THR A 96 3.89 2.00 8.64
CA THR A 96 2.96 1.23 9.48
C THR A 96 1.59 1.88 9.58
N ARG A 97 1.51 3.22 9.47
CA ARG A 97 0.24 3.96 9.47
C ARG A 97 -0.75 3.49 8.40
N TYR A 98 -0.28 2.92 7.28
CA TYR A 98 -1.17 2.41 6.23
C TYR A 98 -1.98 1.19 6.68
N LEU A 99 -1.58 0.52 7.75
CA LEU A 99 -2.34 -0.57 8.35
C LEU A 99 -3.74 -0.12 8.79
N GLN A 100 -3.95 1.18 9.06
CA GLN A 100 -5.24 1.73 9.46
C GLN A 100 -6.34 1.51 8.40
N PHE A 101 -5.97 1.40 7.12
CA PHE A 101 -6.91 1.21 6.02
C PHE A 101 -7.46 -0.22 5.97
N PHE A 102 -6.87 -1.12 6.75
CA PHE A 102 -7.26 -2.53 6.81
C PHE A 102 -7.70 -2.94 8.22
N GLU A 103 -7.86 -2.00 9.15
CA GLU A 103 -8.47 -2.26 10.45
C GLU A 103 -9.86 -2.89 10.26
N ASP A 104 -10.64 -2.31 9.35
CA ASP A 104 -11.83 -2.93 8.77
C ASP A 104 -11.53 -3.32 7.33
N ILE A 105 -11.45 -4.63 7.08
CA ILE A 105 -11.12 -5.15 5.74
C ILE A 105 -12.29 -4.96 4.78
N GLU A 106 -13.54 -5.04 5.27
CA GLU A 106 -14.72 -4.86 4.44
C GLU A 106 -14.88 -3.40 4.03
N GLY A 107 -14.66 -2.48 4.96
CA GLY A 107 -14.61 -1.04 4.68
C GLY A 107 -13.45 -0.62 3.79
N ALA A 108 -12.41 -1.44 3.61
CA ALA A 108 -11.28 -1.08 2.76
C ALA A 108 -11.68 -0.86 1.29
N ASN A 109 -12.79 -1.45 0.82
CA ASN A 109 -13.26 -1.28 -0.56
C ASN A 109 -13.92 0.09 -0.83
N THR A 110 -14.27 0.86 0.21
CA THR A 110 -14.93 2.16 0.05
C THR A 110 -13.96 3.28 -0.29
N TYR A 111 -12.65 3.03 -0.12
CA TYR A 111 -11.62 4.00 -0.42
C TYR A 111 -11.39 4.14 -1.92
N ALA A 112 -11.16 5.38 -2.36
CA ALA A 112 -10.75 5.73 -3.71
C ALA A 112 -9.27 5.35 -3.98
N TRP A 113 -8.96 4.05 -3.98
CA TRP A 113 -7.60 3.52 -4.16
C TRP A 113 -6.98 3.94 -5.50
N GLY A 114 -7.78 4.05 -6.55
CA GLY A 114 -7.33 4.51 -7.86
C GLY A 114 -6.84 5.96 -7.82
N ALA A 115 -7.63 6.85 -7.19
CA ALA A 115 -7.23 8.24 -7.01
C ALA A 115 -5.96 8.36 -6.14
N ALA A 116 -5.85 7.54 -5.08
CA ALA A 116 -4.66 7.49 -4.23
C ALA A 116 -3.41 7.01 -4.98
N ALA A 117 -3.55 5.97 -5.83
CA ALA A 117 -2.49 5.47 -6.68
C ALA A 117 -2.00 6.55 -7.66
N LEU A 118 -2.94 7.26 -8.29
CA LEU A 118 -2.63 8.31 -9.25
C LEU A 118 -1.93 9.50 -8.59
N ALA A 119 -2.42 9.94 -7.44
CA ALA A 119 -1.80 11.03 -6.67
C ALA A 119 -0.37 10.67 -6.24
N PHE A 120 -0.16 9.42 -5.78
CA PHE A 120 1.17 8.95 -5.40
C PHE A 120 2.12 8.85 -6.60
N LEU A 121 1.61 8.40 -7.74
CA LEU A 121 2.33 8.37 -9.01
C LEU A 121 2.81 9.78 -9.36
N TYR A 122 1.91 10.76 -9.49
CA TYR A 122 2.26 12.14 -9.84
C TYR A 122 3.26 12.76 -8.86
N HIS A 123 3.09 12.53 -7.56
CA HIS A 123 4.04 13.00 -6.55
C HIS A 123 5.45 12.42 -6.76
N SER A 124 5.52 11.13 -7.11
CA SER A 124 6.79 10.45 -7.32
C SER A 124 7.47 10.87 -8.64
N LEU A 125 6.70 11.11 -9.71
CA LEU A 125 7.21 11.74 -10.94
C LEU A 125 7.78 13.14 -10.64
N GLY A 126 7.03 13.95 -9.90
CA GLY A 126 7.47 15.30 -9.52
C GLY A 126 8.83 15.28 -8.81
N LYS A 127 9.04 14.32 -7.90
CA LYS A 127 10.34 14.11 -7.24
C LYS A 127 11.45 13.65 -8.18
N ALA A 128 11.15 12.79 -9.14
CA ALA A 128 12.13 12.30 -10.12
C ALA A 128 12.54 13.38 -11.14
N CYS A 129 11.63 14.30 -11.47
CA CYS A 129 11.92 15.43 -12.37
C CYS A 129 12.71 16.56 -11.68
N THR A 130 12.50 16.78 -10.37
CA THR A 130 13.16 17.86 -9.62
C THR A 130 14.53 17.48 -9.05
N PHE A 131 14.67 16.24 -8.60
CA PHE A 131 15.95 15.68 -8.18
C PHE A 131 16.37 14.71 -9.27
N LYS A 132 17.54 14.88 -9.91
CA LYS A 132 18.14 13.94 -10.89
C LYS A 132 18.36 12.54 -10.29
N ARG A 133 17.30 11.85 -9.86
CA ARG A 133 17.29 10.51 -9.30
C ARG A 133 17.11 9.53 -10.45
N ARG A 134 18.00 8.54 -10.52
CA ARG A 134 17.99 7.50 -11.55
C ARG A 134 16.92 6.41 -11.34
N HIS A 135 16.10 6.50 -10.29
CA HIS A 135 15.16 5.44 -9.91
C HIS A 135 13.76 6.01 -9.66
N PHE A 136 12.79 5.36 -10.30
CA PHE A 136 11.38 5.69 -10.29
C PHE A 136 10.65 4.93 -9.16
N SER A 137 9.87 5.66 -8.39
CA SER A 137 8.92 5.14 -7.39
C SER A 137 7.51 5.43 -7.91
N GLY A 138 6.58 4.49 -7.80
CA GLY A 138 5.25 4.51 -8.43
C GLY A 138 4.95 3.20 -9.16
N SER A 139 3.69 2.97 -9.52
CA SER A 139 3.30 1.82 -10.32
C SER A 139 3.93 1.91 -11.72
N ALA A 140 5.00 1.13 -11.96
CA ALA A 140 5.65 1.06 -13.27
C ALA A 140 4.70 0.57 -14.37
N THR A 141 3.68 -0.20 -13.99
CA THR A 141 2.63 -0.72 -14.88
C THR A 141 1.79 0.40 -15.50
N LEU A 142 1.43 1.43 -14.72
CA LEU A 142 0.69 2.59 -15.24
C LEU A 142 1.53 3.35 -16.29
N MET A 143 2.84 3.52 -16.05
CA MET A 143 3.70 4.19 -17.02
C MET A 143 3.89 3.40 -18.32
N GLN A 144 4.15 2.11 -18.23
CA GLN A 144 4.45 1.27 -19.39
C GLN A 144 3.22 1.03 -20.27
N LEU A 145 2.03 0.91 -19.69
CA LEU A 145 0.82 0.61 -20.46
C LEU A 145 0.24 1.86 -21.13
N THR A 146 0.27 3.04 -20.49
CA THR A 146 -0.14 4.29 -21.17
C THR A 146 0.77 4.64 -22.35
N THR A 147 2.04 4.22 -22.34
CA THR A 147 2.95 4.42 -23.49
C THR A 147 2.84 3.34 -24.56
N CYS A 148 2.56 2.08 -24.20
CA CYS A 148 2.41 0.98 -25.16
C CYS A 148 1.04 0.93 -25.84
N PHE A 149 -0.03 1.35 -25.16
CA PHE A 149 -1.40 1.28 -25.71
C PHE A 149 -1.87 2.55 -26.41
N GLY A 150 -1.10 3.64 -26.35
CA GLY A 150 -1.41 4.85 -27.12
C GLY A 150 -2.86 5.34 -26.92
N ILE A 151 -3.36 5.26 -25.69
CA ILE A 151 -4.58 5.93 -25.25
C ILE A 151 -4.19 7.30 -24.70
#